data_AF-A0A9Q3EJC0-F1
#
_entry.id   AF-A0A9Q3EJC0-F1
#
_cell.length_a   1.000
_cell.length_b   1.000
_cell.length_c   1.000
_cell.angle_alpha   90.00
_cell.angle_beta   90.00
_cell.angle_gamma   90.00
#
_symmetry.space_group_name_H-M   'P 1'
#
loop_
_entity.id
_entity.type
_entity.pdbx_description
1 polymer ?
#
loop_
_entity_poly.entity_id
_entity_poly.type
_entity_poly.pdbx_seq_one_letter_code
_entity_poly.pdbx_strand_id
1 'polypeptide(L)'
;MNDPFYYEKQKWDKSHKVPDLKVEDFVLVSTLSFNNIKGPKKLKDSYVGPFVIVALHGTNAVQVELSGELENKHPTFPVSLIKPYQPADKELSPLRNPTPLTVPPQKQSE
;
A
#
# COMPACT_ATOMS: atom_id res chain seq x y z
N MET A 1 -31.62 -5.83 26.19
CA MET A 1 -30.18 -5.74 26.51
C MET A 1 -29.49 -5.25 25.24
N ASN A 2 -29.22 -3.95 25.12
CA ASN A 2 -28.50 -3.40 23.96
C ASN A 2 -27.02 -3.51 24.26
N ASP A 3 -26.36 -4.50 23.68
CA ASP A 3 -24.90 -4.60 23.74
C ASP A 3 -24.30 -3.41 22.95
N PRO A 4 -23.59 -2.47 23.59
CA PRO A 4 -23.02 -1.30 22.90
C PRO A 4 -22.08 -1.69 21.76
N PHE A 5 -21.43 -2.85 21.83
CA PHE A 5 -20.55 -3.35 20.77
C PHE A 5 -21.31 -3.81 19.53
N TYR A 6 -22.60 -4.13 19.65
CA TYR A 6 -23.41 -4.64 18.54
C TYR A 6 -23.62 -3.58 17.46
N TYR A 7 -23.92 -2.34 17.85
CA TYR A 7 -24.14 -1.24 16.91
C TYR A 7 -22.86 -0.87 16.15
N GLU A 8 -21.74 -0.82 16.85
CA GLU A 8 -20.43 -0.51 16.26
C GLU A 8 -19.99 -1.58 15.27
N LYS A 9 -20.15 -2.86 15.64
CA LYS A 9 -19.84 -3.99 14.77
C LYS A 9 -20.66 -3.96 13.49
N GLN A 10 -21.98 -3.79 13.56
CA GLN A 10 -22.83 -3.72 12.35
C GLN A 10 -22.45 -2.56 11.43
N LYS A 11 -22.12 -1.40 12.00
CA LYS A 11 -21.67 -0.24 11.22
C LYS A 11 -20.34 -0.52 10.52
N TRP A 12 -19.41 -1.18 11.21
CA TRP A 12 -18.13 -1.60 10.65
C TRP A 12 -18.32 -2.63 9.54
N ASP A 13 -19.03 -3.72 9.81
CA ASP A 13 -19.31 -4.81 8.86
C ASP A 13 -19.97 -4.29 7.57
N LYS A 14 -20.86 -3.28 7.69
CA LYS A 14 -21.53 -2.66 6.54
C LYS A 14 -20.60 -1.83 5.65
N SER A 15 -19.60 -1.19 6.24
CA SER A 15 -18.72 -0.26 5.51
C SER A 15 -17.37 -0.88 5.13
N HIS A 16 -16.92 -1.91 5.86
CA HIS A 16 -15.66 -2.56 5.59
C HIS A 16 -15.77 -3.45 4.36
N LYS A 17 -14.89 -3.19 3.40
CA LYS A 17 -14.69 -4.06 2.24
C LYS A 17 -13.27 -4.59 2.34
N VAL A 18 -13.14 -5.91 2.31
CA VAL A 18 -11.84 -6.57 2.19
C VAL A 18 -11.31 -6.27 0.79
N PRO A 19 -10.13 -5.64 0.66
CA PRO A 19 -9.49 -5.48 -0.65
C PRO A 19 -9.12 -6.86 -1.21
N ASP A 20 -9.43 -7.11 -2.49
CA ASP A 20 -8.93 -8.30 -3.19
C ASP A 20 -7.48 -8.02 -3.60
N LEU A 21 -6.53 -8.52 -2.80
CA LEU A 21 -5.09 -8.38 -3.02
C LEU A 21 -4.54 -9.76 -3.33
N LYS A 22 -3.70 -9.87 -4.37
CA LYS A 22 -3.01 -11.10 -4.71
C LYS A 22 -1.51 -10.94 -4.55
N VAL A 23 -0.83 -12.06 -4.36
CA VAL A 23 0.63 -12.12 -4.45
C VAL A 23 1.04 -11.70 -5.87
N GLU A 24 2.15 -10.98 -6.00
CA GLU A 24 2.64 -10.34 -7.24
C GLU A 24 1.88 -9.08 -7.70
N ASP A 25 0.85 -8.62 -6.99
CA ASP A 25 0.22 -7.33 -7.31
C ASP A 25 1.10 -6.14 -6.88
N PHE A 26 1.05 -5.07 -7.68
CA PHE A 26 1.66 -3.79 -7.31
C PHE A 26 0.75 -3.00 -6.37
N VAL A 27 1.32 -2.52 -5.28
CA VAL A 27 0.61 -1.74 -4.28
C VAL A 27 1.39 -0.55 -3.78
N LEU A 28 0.68 0.49 -3.39
CA LEU A 28 1.21 1.66 -2.72
C LEU A 28 1.10 1.51 -1.20
N VAL A 29 2.16 1.84 -0.47
CA VAL A 29 2.18 1.76 1.01
C VAL A 29 2.09 3.16 1.63
N SER A 30 1.26 3.31 2.67
CA SER A 30 1.06 4.59 3.33
C SER A 30 2.30 5.08 4.10
N THR A 31 2.58 6.38 4.01
CA THR A 31 3.67 7.04 4.73
C THR A 31 3.41 7.34 6.20
N LEU A 32 2.24 6.94 6.71
CA LEU A 32 1.92 7.04 8.14
C LEU A 32 2.82 6.17 9.02
N SER A 33 3.28 5.04 8.48
CA SER A 33 4.17 4.11 9.22
C SER A 33 5.66 4.48 9.10
N PHE A 34 6.01 5.39 8.19
CA PHE A 34 7.40 5.76 7.92
C PHE A 34 7.77 7.09 8.59
N ASN A 35 8.48 7.00 9.71
CA ASN A 35 8.99 8.18 10.43
C ASN A 35 10.20 8.84 9.77
N ASN A 36 10.89 8.13 8.87
CA ASN A 36 12.18 8.55 8.29
C ASN A 36 12.08 9.04 6.84
N ILE A 37 10.87 9.23 6.29
CA ILE A 37 10.74 9.78 4.93
C ILE A 37 11.15 11.26 4.98
N LYS A 38 12.17 11.58 4.19
CA LYS A 38 12.77 12.91 4.10
C LYS A 38 11.76 13.93 3.57
N GLY A 39 11.55 15.01 4.31
CA GLY A 39 10.76 16.16 3.85
C GLY A 39 9.71 16.65 4.87
N PRO A 40 9.16 17.86 4.66
CA PRO A 40 8.15 18.41 5.55
C PRO A 40 6.83 17.65 5.40
N LYS A 41 6.13 17.43 6.53
CA LYS A 41 4.87 16.64 6.61
C LYS A 41 3.78 17.05 5.60
N LYS A 42 3.81 18.29 5.09
CA LYS A 42 2.84 18.85 4.15
C LYS A 42 3.18 18.60 2.68
N LEU A 43 4.45 18.42 2.33
CA LEU A 43 4.89 18.20 0.94
C LEU A 43 5.19 16.73 0.64
N LYS A 44 5.29 15.88 1.67
CA LYS A 44 5.52 14.44 1.46
C LYS A 44 4.28 13.78 0.87
N ASP A 45 4.51 12.83 -0.02
CA ASP A 45 3.43 11.98 -0.51
C ASP A 45 2.83 11.15 0.63
N SER A 46 1.50 10.99 0.59
CA SER A 46 0.80 10.16 1.59
C SER A 46 1.02 8.66 1.37
N TYR A 47 1.47 8.29 0.18
CA TYR A 47 1.76 6.92 -0.23
C TYR A 47 3.07 6.88 -1.01
N VAL A 48 3.84 5.83 -0.81
CA VAL A 48 5.13 5.61 -1.47
C VAL A 48 5.08 4.33 -2.29
N GLY A 49 5.73 4.40 -3.45
CA GLY A 49 6.21 3.29 -4.28
C GLY A 49 5.15 2.28 -4.74
N PRO A 50 5.13 1.87 -6.01
CA PRO A 50 4.59 0.56 -6.32
C PRO A 50 5.56 -0.50 -5.77
N PHE A 51 5.14 -1.21 -4.73
CA PHE A 51 5.84 -2.36 -4.19
C PHE A 51 5.09 -3.64 -4.57
N VAL A 52 5.83 -4.73 -4.70
CA VAL A 52 5.24 -6.04 -5.04
C VAL A 52 4.84 -6.74 -3.75
N ILE A 53 3.64 -7.33 -3.73
CA ILE A 53 3.21 -8.20 -2.65
C ILE A 53 3.95 -9.53 -2.75
N VAL A 54 4.73 -9.86 -1.73
CA VAL A 54 5.46 -11.14 -1.64
C VAL A 54 4.61 -12.21 -0.96
N ALA A 55 3.83 -11.84 0.05
CA ALA A 55 2.98 -12.79 0.78
C ALA A 55 1.77 -12.11 1.42
N LEU A 56 0.68 -12.88 1.57
CA LEU A 56 -0.51 -12.46 2.31
C LEU A 56 -0.54 -13.19 3.65
N HIS A 57 -0.58 -12.44 4.73
CA HIS A 57 -0.69 -12.95 6.10
C HIS A 57 -2.16 -12.90 6.52
N GLY A 58 -2.91 -13.93 6.13
CA GLY A 58 -4.35 -14.01 6.33
C GLY A 58 -5.09 -12.90 5.58
N THR A 59 -6.16 -12.38 6.19
CA THR A 59 -7.04 -11.37 5.56
C THR A 59 -6.61 -9.93 5.87
N ASN A 60 -5.78 -9.73 6.89
CA ASN A 60 -5.56 -8.39 7.48
C ASN A 60 -4.18 -7.81 7.20
N ALA A 61 -3.19 -8.63 6.88
CA ALA A 61 -1.80 -8.19 6.74
C ALA A 61 -1.18 -8.71 5.44
N VAL A 62 -0.28 -7.92 4.88
CA VAL A 62 0.39 -8.18 3.62
C VAL A 62 1.86 -7.86 3.78
N GLN A 63 2.71 -8.72 3.25
CA GLN A 63 4.14 -8.52 3.18
C GLN A 63 4.50 -8.01 1.80
N VAL A 64 5.20 -6.89 1.74
CA VAL A 64 5.67 -6.27 0.50
C VAL A 64 7.18 -6.25 0.44
N GLU A 65 7.73 -6.28 -0.76
CA GLU A 65 9.16 -6.07 -0.97
C GLU A 65 9.45 -4.57 -1.00
N LEU A 66 10.10 -4.07 0.06
CA LEU A 66 10.54 -2.68 0.15
C LEU A 66 11.94 -2.55 -0.46
N SER A 67 12.15 -1.49 -1.24
CA SER A 67 13.42 -1.20 -1.89
C SER A 67 13.97 0.19 -1.52
N GLY A 68 15.27 0.40 -1.73
CA GLY A 68 15.93 1.69 -1.53
C GLY A 68 16.00 2.10 -0.05
N GLU A 69 15.63 3.34 0.26
CA GLU A 69 15.71 3.91 1.61
C GLU A 69 14.78 3.21 2.63
N LEU A 70 13.86 2.35 2.16
CA LEU A 70 12.85 1.66 2.97
C LEU A 70 13.18 0.18 3.22
N GLU A 71 14.27 -0.36 2.67
CA GLU A 71 14.66 -1.78 2.83
C GLU A 71 14.83 -2.17 4.31
N ASN A 72 15.31 -1.25 5.15
CA ASN A 72 15.51 -1.46 6.58
C ASN A 72 14.21 -1.34 7.42
N LYS A 73 13.05 -1.16 6.78
CA LYS A 73 11.75 -1.04 7.47
C LYS A 73 11.02 -2.38 7.49
N HIS A 74 10.08 -2.50 8.41
CA HIS A 74 9.27 -3.71 8.51
C HIS A 74 8.46 -3.90 7.22
N PRO A 75 8.56 -5.05 6.54
CA PRO A 75 7.92 -5.26 5.23
C PRO A 75 6.44 -5.63 5.33
N THR A 76 5.94 -5.99 6.53
CA THR A 76 4.53 -6.34 6.73
C THR A 76 3.70 -5.13 7.13
N PHE A 77 2.62 -4.90 6.39
CA PHE A 77 1.66 -3.81 6.62
C PHE A 77 0.23 -4.35 6.71
N PRO A 78 -0.64 -3.70 7.51
CA PRO A 78 -2.07 -4.00 7.48
C PRO A 78 -2.69 -3.54 6.16
N VAL A 79 -3.70 -4.25 5.68
CA VAL A 79 -4.43 -3.96 4.43
C VAL A 79 -4.98 -2.53 4.38
N SER A 80 -5.30 -1.93 5.53
CA SER A 80 -5.80 -0.55 5.63
C SER A 80 -4.76 0.51 5.23
N LEU A 81 -3.48 0.19 5.30
CA LEU A 81 -2.38 1.09 4.93
C LEU A 81 -1.89 0.85 3.49
N ILE A 82 -2.58 -0.02 2.75
CA ILE A 82 -2.22 -0.44 1.40
C ILE A 82 -3.27 0.08 0.43
N LYS A 83 -2.82 0.55 -0.72
CA LYS A 83 -3.69 0.88 -1.85
C LYS A 83 -3.26 0.10 -3.10
N PRO A 84 -4.19 -0.47 -3.87
CA PRO A 84 -3.85 -1.08 -5.14
C PRO A 84 -3.26 -0.01 -6.08
N TYR A 85 -2.15 -0.34 -6.73
CA TYR A 85 -1.54 0.55 -7.70
C TYR A 85 -2.33 0.52 -9.01
N GLN A 86 -2.77 1.68 -9.48
CA GLN A 86 -3.39 1.82 -10.79
C GLN A 86 -2.43 2.56 -11.71
N PRO A 87 -1.95 1.93 -12.80
CA PRO A 87 -1.14 2.62 -13.79
C PRO A 87 -1.94 3.78 -14.39
N ALA A 88 -1.27 4.89 -14.65
CA ALA A 88 -1.91 6.02 -15.32
C ALA A 88 -2.25 5.62 -16.76
N ASP A 89 -3.54 5.57 -17.09
CA ASP A 89 -3.99 5.33 -18.45
C ASP A 89 -3.62 6.54 -19.31
N LYS A 90 -2.84 6.29 -20.36
CA LYS A 90 -2.31 7.30 -21.27
C LYS A 90 -3.41 7.94 -22.10
N GLU A 91 -4.49 7.19 -22.36
CA GLU A 91 -5.64 7.65 -23.15
C GLU A 91 -6.52 8.64 -22.36
N LEU A 92 -6.72 8.40 -21.07
CA LEU A 92 -7.51 9.29 -20.20
C LEU A 92 -6.73 10.52 -19.71
N SER A 93 -5.41 10.47 -19.70
CA SER A 93 -4.55 11.52 -19.13
C SER A 93 -3.39 11.91 -20.06
N PRO A 94 -3.66 12.41 -21.27
CA PRO A 94 -2.62 12.70 -22.27
C PRO A 94 -1.62 13.79 -21.85
N LEU A 95 -2.03 14.68 -20.93
CA LEU A 95 -1.18 15.78 -20.41
C LEU A 95 -0.33 15.38 -19.20
N ARG A 96 -0.53 14.17 -18.64
CA ARG A 96 0.22 13.74 -17.46
C ARG A 96 1.54 13.13 -17.90
N ASN A 97 2.63 13.88 -17.74
CA ASN A 97 3.97 13.33 -17.92
C ASN A 97 4.14 12.14 -16.94
N PRO A 98 4.52 10.94 -17.42
CA PRO A 98 4.71 9.80 -16.54
C PRO A 98 5.85 10.12 -15.57
N THR A 99 5.56 10.07 -14.27
CA THR A 99 6.60 10.13 -13.26
C THR A 99 7.44 8.87 -13.42
N PRO A 100 8.79 8.96 -13.51
CA PRO A 100 9.62 7.77 -13.68
C PRO A 100 9.35 6.80 -12.52
N LEU A 101 8.94 5.58 -12.86
CA LEU A 101 8.74 4.51 -11.90
C LEU A 101 10.12 4.06 -11.43
N THR A 102 10.42 4.22 -10.14
CA THR A 102 11.58 3.56 -9.51
C THR A 102 11.25 2.07 -9.41
N VAL A 103 11.45 1.32 -10.49
CA VAL A 103 11.33 -0.12 -10.48
C VAL A 103 12.42 -0.68 -9.56
N PRO A 104 12.09 -1.49 -8.54
CA PRO A 104 13.10 -2.16 -7.74
C PRO A 104 14.03 -2.99 -8.65
N PRO A 105 15.35 -3.00 -8.42
CA PRO A 105 16.25 -3.87 -9.17
C PRO A 105 15.84 -5.32 -8.91
N GLN A 106 15.31 -5.99 -9.93
CA GLN A 106 15.05 -7.42 -9.87
C GLN A 106 16.39 -8.13 -9.58
N LYS A 107 16.55 -8.71 -8.38
CA LYS A 107 17.68 -9.59 -8.09
C LYS A 107 17.62 -10.77 -9.05
N GLN A 108 18.49 -10.77 -10.05
CA GLN A 108 18.76 -11.96 -10.85
C GLN A 108 19.38 -12.98 -9.90
N SER A 109 18.65 -14.05 -9.60
CA SER A 109 19.20 -15.25 -8.97
C SER A 109 20.08 -15.96 -10.00
N GLU A 110 21.40 -15.95 -9.75
CA GLU A 110 22.40 -16.77 -10.43
C GLU A 110 22.50 -18.15 -9.76
#